data_AF-W0FSY1-F1
#
_entry.id   AF-W0FSY1-F1
#
_cell.length_a   1.000
_cell.length_b   1.000
_cell.length_c   1.000
_cell.angle_alpha   90.00
_cell.angle_beta   90.00
_cell.angle_gamma   90.00
#
_symmetry.space_group_name_H-M   'P 1'
#
loop_
_entity.id
_entity.type
_entity.pdbx_description
1 polymer ?
#
loop_
_entity_poly.entity_id
_entity_poly.type
_entity_poly.pdbx_seq_one_letter_code
_entity_poly.pdbx_strand_id
1 'polypeptide(L)'
;MKDETVFRSPIAKAVDYTVFVGNADEVIATYRELTGKAPLMPKWALGYIHCRERFHSSEEILQTANRFRKEQLPISVIVQDWQYWGKYGWNSMQFDEQYYPDPKALTDSLHKMDIRLDGERVVENRQKL
;
A
#
# COMPACT_ATOMS: atom_id res chain seq x y z
N MET A 1 1.21 20.24 -41.67
CA MET A 1 0.61 19.28 -40.71
C MET A 1 -0.70 19.87 -40.22
N LYS A 2 -1.70 19.06 -39.90
CA LYS A 2 -2.90 19.55 -39.21
C LYS A 2 -2.58 19.71 -37.74
N ASP A 3 -2.96 20.84 -37.16
CA ASP A 3 -2.87 21.10 -35.73
C ASP A 3 -4.13 20.53 -35.05
N GLU A 4 -4.09 19.25 -34.69
CA GLU A 4 -5.23 18.55 -34.10
C GLU A 4 -4.81 17.71 -32.88
N THR A 5 -5.66 17.71 -31.86
CA THR A 5 -5.56 16.80 -30.70
C THR A 5 -6.69 15.78 -30.80
N VAL A 6 -6.34 14.50 -30.80
CA VAL A 6 -7.31 13.40 -30.99
C VAL A 6 -7.32 12.49 -29.77
N PHE A 7 -8.49 12.35 -29.14
CA PHE A 7 -8.76 11.31 -28.16
C PHE A 7 -9.50 10.15 -28.83
N ARG A 8 -9.02 8.92 -28.65
CA ARG A 8 -9.58 7.72 -29.30
C ARG A 8 -9.81 6.61 -28.29
N SER A 9 -11.04 6.08 -28.27
CA SER A 9 -11.37 4.81 -27.62
C SER A 9 -11.71 3.76 -28.69
N PRO A 10 -11.02 2.60 -28.75
CA PRO A 10 -11.26 1.58 -29.78
C PRO A 10 -12.66 0.94 -29.74
N ILE A 11 -13.28 0.93 -28.55
CA ILE A 11 -14.59 0.31 -28.32
C ILE A 11 -15.39 1.26 -27.44
N ALA A 12 -16.47 1.83 -27.98
CA ALA A 12 -17.38 2.71 -27.26
C ALA A 12 -18.78 2.62 -27.85
N LYS A 13 -19.81 2.76 -27.00
CA LYS A 13 -21.22 2.89 -27.45
C LYS A 13 -21.59 4.32 -27.81
N ALA A 14 -20.94 5.28 -27.17
CA ALA A 14 -21.09 6.71 -27.39
C ALA A 14 -19.80 7.43 -26.99
N VAL A 15 -19.66 8.67 -27.43
CA VAL A 15 -18.63 9.58 -26.95
C VAL A 15 -19.21 10.32 -25.74
N ASP A 16 -18.62 10.09 -24.56
CA ASP A 16 -19.02 10.73 -23.32
C ASP A 16 -17.79 11.41 -22.69
N TYR A 17 -17.90 12.70 -22.42
CA TYR A 17 -16.81 13.50 -21.88
C TYR A 17 -17.38 14.65 -21.04
N THR A 18 -16.61 15.03 -20.02
CA THR A 18 -16.90 16.20 -19.19
C THR A 18 -15.75 17.19 -19.34
N VAL A 19 -16.07 18.46 -19.59
CA VAL A 19 -15.08 19.54 -19.69
C VAL A 19 -15.08 20.32 -18.39
N PHE A 20 -13.91 20.47 -17.78
CA PHE A 20 -13.67 21.29 -16.59
C PHE A 20 -12.94 22.57 -17.01
N VAL A 21 -13.42 23.73 -16.57
CA VAL A 21 -12.86 25.04 -16.95
C VAL A 21 -12.54 25.82 -15.68
N GLY A 22 -11.35 26.39 -15.62
CA GLY A 22 -10.85 27.16 -14.48
C GLY A 22 -9.33 27.18 -14.45
N ASN A 23 -8.77 27.71 -13.38
CA ASN A 23 -7.36 27.49 -13.06
C ASN A 23 -7.11 26.04 -12.62
N ALA A 24 -5.84 25.67 -12.41
CA ALA A 24 -5.46 24.29 -12.10
C ALA A 24 -6.18 23.71 -10.85
N ASP A 25 -6.31 24.48 -9.79
CA ASP A 25 -6.95 24.02 -8.54
C ASP A 25 -8.47 23.89 -8.70
N GLU A 26 -9.10 24.82 -9.41
CA GLU A 26 -10.54 24.78 -9.73
C GLU A 26 -10.92 23.58 -10.59
N VAL A 27 -10.09 23.27 -11.59
CA VAL A 27 -10.27 22.10 -12.46
C VAL A 27 -10.20 20.82 -11.64
N ILE A 28 -9.22 20.68 -10.74
CA ILE A 28 -9.10 19.51 -9.88
C ILE A 28 -10.24 19.46 -8.86
N ALA A 29 -10.66 20.59 -8.28
CA ALA A 29 -11.78 20.64 -7.35
C ALA A 29 -13.08 20.13 -8.00
N THR A 30 -13.42 20.66 -9.19
CA THR A 30 -14.62 20.28 -9.94
C THR A 30 -14.57 18.80 -10.38
N TYR A 31 -13.39 18.32 -10.79
CA TYR A 31 -13.18 16.89 -11.06
C TYR A 31 -13.53 16.02 -9.84
N ARG A 32 -13.13 16.44 -8.63
CA ARG A 32 -13.41 15.70 -7.38
C ARG A 32 -14.86 15.79 -6.92
N GLU A 33 -15.62 16.80 -7.36
CA GLU A 33 -17.07 16.82 -7.16
C GLU A 33 -17.75 15.70 -7.96
N LEU A 34 -17.28 15.45 -9.19
CA LEU A 34 -17.81 14.38 -10.04
C LEU A 34 -17.32 12.99 -9.64
N THR A 35 -16.03 12.82 -9.33
CA THR A 35 -15.42 11.49 -9.10
C THR A 35 -15.30 11.12 -7.62
N GLY A 36 -15.66 12.02 -6.71
CA GLY A 36 -15.52 11.83 -5.27
C GLY A 36 -14.28 12.51 -4.69
N LYS A 37 -14.40 12.90 -3.40
CA LYS A 37 -13.33 13.57 -2.65
C LYS A 37 -12.17 12.62 -2.40
N ALA A 38 -10.95 13.16 -2.44
CA ALA A 38 -9.77 12.43 -1.99
C ALA A 38 -9.86 12.22 -0.46
N PRO A 39 -9.82 10.96 0.02
CA PRO A 39 -9.85 10.70 1.46
C PRO A 39 -8.56 11.19 2.12
N LEU A 40 -8.65 11.56 3.39
CA LEU A 40 -7.47 11.90 4.17
C LEU A 40 -6.64 10.64 4.41
N MET A 41 -5.40 10.66 3.95
CA MET A 41 -4.45 9.57 4.22
C MET A 41 -4.09 9.55 5.71
N PRO A 42 -3.94 8.36 6.33
CA PRO A 42 -3.44 8.30 7.69
C PRO A 42 -2.00 8.84 7.75
N LYS A 43 -1.66 9.53 8.84
CA LYS A 43 -0.38 10.25 8.96
C LYS A 43 0.85 9.37 8.68
N TRP A 44 0.83 8.12 9.12
CA TRP A 44 1.93 7.17 8.91
C TRP A 44 2.17 6.83 7.43
N ALA A 45 1.16 6.95 6.56
CA ALA A 45 1.29 6.66 5.13
C ALA A 45 2.01 7.77 4.35
N LEU A 46 2.23 8.93 4.99
CA LEU A 46 2.99 10.06 4.44
C LEU A 46 4.47 10.02 4.83
N GLY A 47 4.88 9.07 5.68
CA GLY A 47 6.27 8.89 6.10
C GLY A 47 7.07 8.01 5.15
N TYR A 48 8.32 7.68 5.53
CA TYR A 48 9.17 6.81 4.72
C TYR A 48 8.63 5.37 4.72
N ILE A 49 8.44 4.82 3.52
CA ILE A 49 8.00 3.45 3.26
C ILE A 49 9.20 2.64 2.78
N HIS A 50 9.59 1.64 3.56
CA HIS A 50 10.68 0.74 3.22
C HIS A 50 10.12 -0.54 2.61
N CYS A 51 10.57 -0.86 1.39
CA CYS A 51 10.12 -2.03 0.65
C CYS A 51 11.33 -2.80 0.11
N ARG A 52 11.16 -4.12 -0.01
CA ARG A 52 12.11 -5.02 -0.66
C ARG A 52 11.35 -6.15 -1.32
N GLU A 53 11.83 -6.59 -2.48
CA GLU A 53 11.47 -7.87 -3.11
C GLU A 53 12.58 -8.87 -2.76
N ARG A 54 12.40 -9.76 -1.79
CA ARG A 54 11.35 -9.77 -0.77
C ARG A 54 11.95 -9.93 0.62
N PHE A 55 11.16 -9.66 1.64
CA PHE A 55 11.42 -10.19 2.98
C PHE A 55 11.04 -11.68 3.01
N HIS A 56 11.91 -12.49 3.61
CA HIS A 56 11.79 -13.94 3.64
C HIS A 56 11.21 -14.45 4.95
N SER A 57 11.30 -13.67 6.04
CA SER A 57 10.83 -14.07 7.37
C SER A 57 10.47 -12.88 8.25
N SER A 58 9.75 -13.17 9.34
CA SER A 58 9.47 -12.19 10.41
C SER A 58 10.75 -11.65 11.03
N GLU A 59 11.78 -12.49 11.15
CA GLU A 59 13.07 -12.10 11.71
C GLU A 59 13.77 -11.05 10.84
N GLU A 60 13.78 -11.22 9.52
CA GLU A 60 14.42 -10.28 8.59
C GLU A 60 13.76 -8.89 8.66
N ILE A 61 12.42 -8.86 8.78
CA ILE A 61 11.65 -7.62 8.97
C ILE A 61 12.05 -6.95 10.29
N LEU A 62 12.05 -7.71 11.39
CA LEU A 62 12.37 -7.16 12.71
C LEU A 62 13.83 -6.68 12.79
N GLN A 63 14.78 -7.42 12.21
CA GLN A 63 16.17 -7.00 12.14
C GLN A 63 16.32 -5.68 11.39
N THR A 64 15.61 -5.54 10.26
CA THR A 64 15.58 -4.30 9.48
C THR A 64 14.99 -3.15 10.28
N ALA A 65 13.81 -3.33 10.89
CA ALA A 65 13.16 -2.32 11.72
C ALA A 65 14.05 -1.86 12.89
N ASN A 66 14.69 -2.81 13.58
CA ASN A 66 15.62 -2.53 14.66
C ASN A 66 16.85 -1.76 14.18
N ARG A 67 17.35 -2.05 12.98
CA ARG A 67 18.46 -1.32 12.38
C ARG A 67 18.10 0.15 12.13
N PHE A 68 16.92 0.44 11.55
CA PHE A 68 16.43 1.81 11.39
C PHE A 68 16.38 2.55 12.73
N ARG A 69 15.86 1.90 13.79
CA ARG A 69 15.79 2.49 15.14
C ARG A 69 17.18 2.71 15.74
N LYS A 70 18.10 1.75 15.60
CA LYS A 70 19.49 1.85 16.06
C LYS A 70 20.26 2.98 15.36
N GLU A 71 20.06 3.14 14.06
CA GLU A 71 20.71 4.16 13.24
C GLU A 71 19.98 5.51 13.30
N GLN A 72 18.90 5.63 14.08
CA GLN A 72 18.09 6.84 14.25
C GLN A 72 17.51 7.36 12.93
N LEU A 73 17.21 6.45 12.00
CA LEU A 73 16.60 6.75 10.72
C LEU A 73 15.06 6.64 10.82
N PRO A 74 14.31 7.65 10.31
CA PRO A 74 12.85 7.62 10.34
C PRO A 74 12.32 6.54 9.38
N ILE A 75 11.32 5.81 9.83
CA ILE A 75 10.58 4.83 9.04
C ILE A 75 9.16 4.74 9.61
N SER A 76 8.18 4.68 8.72
CA SER A 76 6.77 4.60 9.07
C SER A 76 6.11 3.29 8.63
N VAL A 77 6.53 2.72 7.49
CA VAL A 77 5.95 1.49 6.95
C VAL A 77 7.06 0.55 6.48
N ILE A 78 6.91 -0.75 6.77
CA ILE A 78 7.65 -1.83 6.11
C ILE A 78 6.66 -2.61 5.22
N VAL A 79 7.08 -2.93 4.00
CA VAL A 79 6.28 -3.70 3.05
C VAL A 79 6.75 -5.15 3.03
N GLN A 80 5.85 -6.08 3.38
CA GLN A 80 6.03 -7.51 3.11
C GLN A 80 5.49 -7.84 1.71
N ASP A 81 6.39 -8.15 0.79
CA ASP A 81 6.03 -8.51 -0.58
C ASP A 81 5.54 -9.98 -0.70
N TRP A 82 5.34 -10.46 -1.92
CA TRP A 82 4.85 -11.78 -2.30
C TRP A 82 5.61 -12.98 -1.69
N GLN A 83 5.03 -14.18 -1.81
CA GLN A 83 5.54 -15.48 -1.31
C GLN A 83 5.58 -15.66 0.21
N TYR A 84 4.96 -14.78 1.01
CA TYR A 84 4.81 -15.00 2.45
C TYR A 84 4.00 -16.27 2.80
N TRP A 85 3.21 -16.78 1.84
CA TRP A 85 2.36 -17.96 1.97
C TRP A 85 3.06 -19.30 1.85
N GLY A 86 4.28 -19.33 1.29
CA GLY A 86 5.08 -20.55 1.15
C GLY A 86 4.27 -21.75 0.66
N LYS A 87 4.20 -22.80 1.48
CA LYS A 87 3.52 -24.08 1.17
C LYS A 87 2.01 -23.97 0.89
N TYR A 88 1.35 -22.90 1.33
CA TYR A 88 -0.09 -22.70 1.13
C TYR A 88 -0.46 -22.18 -0.26
N GLY A 89 0.52 -21.68 -1.01
CA GLY A 89 0.31 -21.18 -2.37
C GLY A 89 -0.35 -19.80 -2.45
N TRP A 90 -0.33 -19.24 -3.66
CA TRP A 90 -0.84 -17.90 -3.96
C TRP A 90 -2.32 -17.79 -3.58
N ASN A 91 -2.70 -16.67 -2.97
CA ASN A 91 -4.08 -16.32 -2.59
C ASN A 91 -4.64 -17.08 -1.38
N SER A 92 -3.81 -17.88 -0.70
CA SER A 92 -4.22 -18.53 0.56
C SER A 92 -4.52 -17.53 1.68
N MET A 93 -4.03 -16.29 1.57
CA MET A 93 -4.12 -15.27 2.62
C MET A 93 -3.65 -15.82 3.98
N GLN A 94 -2.63 -16.69 3.93
CA GLN A 94 -2.05 -17.35 5.08
C GLN A 94 -0.54 -17.18 5.03
N PHE A 95 0.06 -16.90 6.17
CA PHE A 95 1.51 -16.85 6.32
C PHE A 95 2.06 -18.26 6.58
N ASP A 96 3.16 -18.63 5.92
CA ASP A 96 3.84 -19.89 6.21
C ASP A 96 4.54 -19.80 7.57
N GLU A 97 4.06 -20.60 8.51
CA GLU A 97 4.49 -20.58 9.91
C GLU A 97 5.97 -20.95 10.07
N GLN A 98 6.58 -21.58 9.05
CA GLN A 98 8.01 -21.83 9.03
C GLN A 98 8.83 -20.53 9.04
N TYR A 99 8.35 -19.49 8.36
CA TYR A 99 9.05 -18.21 8.20
C TYR A 99 8.40 -17.06 8.97
N TYR A 100 7.10 -17.20 9.23
CA TYR A 100 6.26 -16.24 9.93
C TYR A 100 5.46 -16.96 11.02
N PRO A 101 6.14 -17.44 12.08
CA PRO A 101 5.52 -18.30 13.10
C PRO A 101 4.39 -17.61 13.87
N ASP A 102 4.51 -16.29 14.07
CA ASP A 102 3.48 -15.47 14.71
C ASP A 102 3.41 -14.09 14.03
N PRO A 103 2.60 -13.95 12.96
CA PRO A 103 2.40 -12.67 12.28
C PRO A 103 1.80 -11.59 13.18
N LYS A 104 1.06 -11.97 14.23
CA LYS A 104 0.51 -11.02 15.20
C LYS A 104 1.62 -10.45 16.06
N ALA A 105 2.49 -11.29 16.61
CA ALA A 105 3.64 -10.83 17.39
C ALA A 105 4.60 -9.98 16.55
N LEU A 106 4.79 -10.31 15.26
CA LEU A 106 5.52 -9.47 14.31
C LEU A 106 4.90 -8.07 14.23
N THR A 107 3.59 -8.01 13.96
CA THR A 107 2.85 -6.73 13.81
C THR A 107 2.88 -5.91 15.11
N ASP A 108 2.61 -6.55 16.25
CA ASP A 108 2.66 -5.90 17.57
C ASP A 108 4.06 -5.32 17.87
N SER A 109 5.11 -6.04 17.47
CA SER A 109 6.50 -5.59 17.67
C SER A 109 6.84 -4.37 16.81
N LEU A 110 6.36 -4.32 15.56
CA LEU A 110 6.49 -3.15 14.69
C LEU A 110 5.68 -1.96 15.23
N HIS A 111 4.46 -2.19 15.68
CA HIS A 111 3.61 -1.14 16.27
C HIS A 111 4.25 -0.53 17.53
N LYS A 112 4.92 -1.32 18.38
CA LYS A 112 5.70 -0.81 19.52
C LYS A 112 6.86 0.11 19.11
N MET A 113 7.35 -0.02 17.88
CA MET A 113 8.36 0.85 17.29
C MET A 113 7.76 2.03 16.51
N ASP A 114 6.44 2.23 16.51
CA ASP A 114 5.71 3.18 15.66
C ASP A 114 5.95 2.94 14.15
N ILE A 115 5.93 1.67 13.76
CA ILE A 115 6.07 1.20 12.36
C ILE A 115 4.83 0.37 12.00
N ARG A 116 4.27 0.58 10.80
CA ARG A 116 3.19 -0.24 10.23
C ARG A 116 3.73 -1.31 9.29
N LEU A 117 2.99 -2.41 9.16
CA LEU A 117 3.27 -3.48 8.21
C LEU A 117 2.23 -3.45 7.09
N ASP A 118 2.69 -3.29 5.85
CA ASP A 118 1.80 -3.50 4.69
C ASP A 118 1.44 -4.99 4.60
N GLY A 119 0.14 -5.31 4.65
CA GLY A 119 -0.37 -6.67 4.80
C GLY A 119 -0.94 -7.03 6.18
N GLU A 120 -0.95 -6.09 7.14
CA GLU A 120 -1.50 -6.33 8.50
C GLU A 120 -2.96 -6.82 8.52
N ARG A 121 -3.77 -6.53 7.48
CA ARG A 121 -5.14 -7.06 7.32
C ARG A 121 -5.21 -8.60 7.23
N VAL A 122 -4.19 -9.25 6.68
CA VAL A 122 -4.12 -10.72 6.63
C VAL A 122 -3.94 -11.29 8.04
N VAL A 123 -3.26 -10.55 8.91
CA VAL A 123 -3.06 -10.90 10.32
C VAL A 123 -4.35 -10.71 11.13
N GLU A 124 -5.06 -9.59 10.92
CA GLU A 124 -6.29 -9.26 11.65
C GLU A 124 -7.46 -10.19 11.35
N ASN A 125 -7.60 -10.66 10.11
CA ASN A 125 -8.73 -11.50 9.70
C ASN A 125 -8.76 -12.88 10.35
N ARG A 126 -7.62 -13.38 10.87
CA ARG A 126 -7.58 -14.65 11.62
C ARG A 126 -8.12 -14.57 13.05
N GLN A 127 -8.27 -13.38 13.63
CA GLN A 127 -8.81 -13.25 15.00
C GLN A 127 -10.34 -13.34 15.06
N LYS A 128 -11.01 -13.36 13.90
CA LYS A 128 -12.48 -13.38 13.79
C LYS A 128 -13.06 -14.74 13.38
N LEU A 129 -12.22 -15.77 13.21
CA LEU A 129 -12.58 -17.16 12.93
C LEU A 129 -12.16 -18.05 14.09
#